data_AF-A0A1I2TMF6-F1
#
_entry.id   AF-A0A1I2TMF6-F1
#
_cell.length_a   1.000
_cell.length_b   1.000
_cell.length_c   1.000
_cell.angle_alpha   90.00
_cell.angle_beta   90.00
_cell.angle_gamma   90.00
#
_symmetry.space_group_name_H-M   'P 1'
#
loop_
_entity.id
_entity.type
_entity.pdbx_description
1 polymer ?
#
loop_
_entity_poly.entity_id
_entity_poly.type
_entity_poly.pdbx_seq_one_letter_code
_entity_poly.pdbx_strand_id
1 'polypeptide(L)'
;MTDHDAPSGANEPGCSLAPTGLWVRAQVRQSRRHRDGLLLALEPLDPHRPGRLSAVLSGSFLRQIEAASGVLLDPDHLVGEHTLLLTLVVDPLLGLTGQVLGLERGAFLQAWREQDATAQAALQAHGLWERQRKLPAPHKLRRVVLIEPDDGTPHPLGATLSRWYEQGLLELIRLPVAYEEPGSVVALHEAFGAVFDQWDWGTLDAVVVEPGLGFAHRVLSDEGLMRRIAVLPVPVLFRRAGAPTLLDGVAFRACGTAEALLADLTGILRGELRTGGYARLTAIARALGPDPAAPVPASVSDAPPDPSPARQGPLFD
;
A
#
# COMPACT_ATOMS: atom_id res chain seq x y z
N MET A 1 -1.07 -0.71 77.64
CA MET A 1 -1.52 -2.05 77.23
C MET A 1 -1.37 -2.12 75.72
N THR A 2 -0.23 -2.68 75.31
CA THR A 2 0.13 -3.04 73.95
C THR A 2 -0.44 -4.42 73.68
N ASP A 3 -1.30 -4.56 72.67
CA ASP A 3 -1.62 -5.87 72.11
C ASP A 3 -0.80 -6.06 70.84
N HIS A 4 0.05 -7.08 70.90
CA HIS A 4 0.89 -7.58 69.84
C HIS A 4 0.08 -8.61 69.06
N ASP A 5 -0.25 -8.34 67.79
CA ASP A 5 -0.45 -9.37 66.76
C ASP A 5 -0.77 -8.73 65.39
N ALA A 6 0.15 -7.87 64.91
CA ALA A 6 0.26 -7.62 63.49
C ALA A 6 1.55 -8.31 63.02
N PRO A 7 1.49 -9.35 62.15
CA PRO A 7 2.70 -9.94 61.61
C PRO A 7 3.54 -8.84 60.94
N SER A 8 4.80 -8.74 61.37
CA SER A 8 5.77 -7.69 61.01
C SER A 8 6.24 -7.78 59.55
N GLY A 9 5.29 -7.72 58.61
CA GLY A 9 5.50 -7.67 57.16
C GLY A 9 4.36 -6.97 56.40
N ALA A 10 3.31 -6.48 57.08
CA ALA A 10 2.14 -5.87 56.42
C ALA A 10 2.41 -4.49 55.76
N ASN A 11 3.58 -3.88 56.02
CA ASN A 11 3.95 -2.56 55.51
C ASN A 11 5.30 -2.56 54.75
N GLU A 12 5.83 -3.73 54.37
CA GLU A 12 6.89 -3.72 53.37
C GLU A 12 6.29 -3.27 52.04
N PRO A 13 6.86 -2.27 51.33
CA PRO A 13 6.52 -2.06 49.94
C PRO A 13 6.83 -3.36 49.22
N GLY A 14 5.77 -4.11 48.89
CA GLY A 14 5.88 -5.39 48.21
C GLY A 14 6.88 -5.23 47.07
N CYS A 15 7.90 -6.09 47.06
CA CYS A 15 8.94 -6.07 46.05
C CYS A 15 8.31 -5.78 44.70
N SER A 16 8.87 -4.82 43.96
CA SER A 16 8.56 -4.59 42.56
C SER A 16 8.91 -5.88 41.79
N LEU A 17 8.00 -6.84 41.83
CA LEU A 17 7.97 -7.96 40.92
C LEU A 17 7.79 -7.31 39.56
N ALA A 18 8.84 -7.33 38.75
CA ALA A 18 8.69 -7.12 37.32
C ALA A 18 7.45 -7.90 36.88
N PRO A 19 6.43 -7.25 36.26
CA PRO A 19 5.12 -7.85 36.10
C PRO A 19 5.30 -9.17 35.37
N THR A 20 5.11 -10.28 36.09
CA THR A 20 5.26 -11.61 35.54
C THR A 20 3.93 -11.89 34.86
N GLY A 21 3.89 -11.69 33.54
CA GLY A 21 2.68 -11.92 32.78
C GLY A 21 2.28 -13.39 32.85
N LEU A 22 0.99 -13.65 32.95
CA LEU A 22 0.38 -14.99 32.89
C LEU A 22 -0.17 -15.22 31.48
N TRP A 23 0.25 -16.29 30.82
CA TRP A 23 -0.40 -16.72 29.58
C TRP A 23 -1.74 -17.38 29.91
N VAL A 24 -2.81 -16.80 29.38
CA VAL A 24 -4.18 -17.24 29.59
C VAL A 24 -4.83 -17.48 28.23
N ARG A 25 -5.46 -18.64 28.09
CA ARG A 25 -6.36 -18.91 26.98
C ARG A 25 -7.78 -18.59 27.43
N ALA A 26 -8.42 -17.63 26.77
CA ALA A 26 -9.74 -17.12 27.15
C ALA A 26 -10.61 -16.86 25.92
N GLN A 27 -11.93 -16.87 26.13
CA GLN A 27 -12.89 -16.38 25.16
C GLN A 27 -13.14 -14.89 25.40
N VAL A 28 -12.77 -14.05 24.44
CA VAL A 28 -13.19 -12.65 24.40
C VAL A 28 -14.65 -12.62 23.96
N ARG A 29 -15.57 -12.25 24.85
CA ARG A 29 -17.01 -12.14 24.57
C ARG A 29 -17.39 -10.83 23.93
N GLN A 30 -16.72 -9.77 24.36
CA GLN A 30 -16.98 -8.42 23.91
C GLN A 30 -15.67 -7.66 23.92
N SER A 31 -15.50 -6.83 22.91
CA SER A 31 -14.42 -5.85 22.82
C SER A 31 -15.06 -4.50 22.55
N ARG A 32 -14.61 -3.46 23.25
CA ARG A 32 -15.07 -2.09 23.02
C ARG A 32 -13.95 -1.09 23.20
N ARG A 33 -14.06 0.05 22.54
CA ARG A 33 -13.11 1.15 22.74
C ARG A 33 -13.18 1.65 24.18
N HIS A 34 -12.00 1.83 24.78
CA HIS A 34 -11.85 2.37 26.12
C HIS A 34 -10.60 3.27 26.16
N ARG A 35 -10.83 4.59 26.30
CA ARG A 35 -9.79 5.62 26.20
C ARG A 35 -9.01 5.49 24.88
N ASP A 36 -7.69 5.35 24.95
CA ASP A 36 -6.78 5.19 23.82
C ASP A 36 -6.65 3.74 23.34
N GLY A 37 -7.28 2.77 24.01
CA GLY A 37 -7.16 1.34 23.73
C GLY A 37 -8.48 0.60 23.68
N LEU A 38 -8.45 -0.70 23.99
CA LEU A 38 -9.59 -1.60 23.99
C LEU A 38 -9.81 -2.23 25.36
N LEU A 39 -11.08 -2.40 25.73
CA LEU A 39 -11.50 -3.20 26.88
C LEU A 39 -12.08 -4.51 26.37
N LEU A 40 -11.49 -5.62 26.79
CA LEU A 40 -11.89 -6.98 26.46
C LEU A 40 -12.59 -7.61 27.66
N ALA A 41 -13.79 -8.15 27.45
CA ALA A 41 -14.47 -8.99 28.43
C ALA A 41 -14.07 -10.45 28.19
N LEU A 42 -13.27 -11.00 29.09
CA LEU A 42 -12.74 -12.37 29.01
C LEU A 42 -13.59 -13.33 29.85
N GLU A 43 -13.92 -14.47 29.24
CA GLU A 43 -14.50 -15.63 29.91
C GLU A 43 -13.55 -16.83 29.78
N PRO A 44 -13.49 -17.71 30.79
CA PRO A 44 -12.73 -18.95 30.71
C PRO A 44 -13.29 -19.87 29.63
N LEU A 45 -12.42 -20.64 28.98
CA LEU A 45 -12.82 -21.64 27.99
C LEU A 45 -13.46 -22.88 28.60
N ASP A 46 -13.16 -23.17 29.87
CA ASP A 46 -13.77 -24.27 30.60
C ASP A 46 -15.16 -23.85 31.11
N PRO A 47 -16.26 -24.41 30.57
CA PRO A 47 -17.62 -24.04 30.96
C PRO A 47 -17.94 -24.39 32.42
N HIS A 48 -17.14 -25.26 33.06
CA HIS A 48 -17.33 -25.65 34.45
C HIS A 48 -16.67 -24.72 35.45
N ARG A 49 -15.89 -23.73 34.99
CA ARG A 49 -15.28 -22.71 35.85
C ARG A 49 -15.91 -21.35 35.57
N PRO A 50 -16.81 -20.85 36.44
CA PRO A 50 -17.35 -19.51 36.25
C PRO A 50 -16.27 -18.46 36.58
N GLY A 51 -16.17 -17.44 35.74
CA GLY A 51 -15.28 -16.30 35.97
C GLY A 51 -15.39 -15.27 34.85
N ARG A 52 -15.30 -13.99 35.19
CA ARG A 52 -15.23 -12.90 34.21
C ARG A 52 -14.08 -12.01 34.59
N LEU A 53 -13.24 -11.68 33.60
CA LEU A 53 -12.12 -10.77 33.77
C LEU A 53 -12.22 -9.69 32.71
N SER A 54 -12.15 -8.43 33.14
CA SER A 54 -11.99 -7.31 32.21
C SER A 54 -10.50 -7.10 31.96
N ALA A 55 -10.07 -7.12 30.70
CA ALA A 55 -8.68 -6.88 30.33
C ALA A 55 -8.55 -5.63 29.44
N VAL A 56 -7.56 -4.79 29.74
CA VAL A 56 -7.27 -3.58 28.96
C VAL A 56 -6.09 -3.83 28.03
N LEU A 57 -6.30 -3.61 26.75
CA LEU A 57 -5.28 -3.53 25.72
C LEU A 57 -4.97 -2.05 25.47
N SER A 58 -3.76 -1.58 25.76
CA SER A 58 -3.41 -0.16 25.58
C SER A 58 -3.35 0.23 24.10
N GLY A 59 -3.57 1.51 23.80
CA GLY A 59 -3.47 2.03 22.43
C GLY A 59 -2.07 1.91 21.82
N SER A 60 -1.04 2.08 22.66
CA SER A 60 0.35 1.88 22.25
C SER A 60 0.62 0.43 21.85
N PHE A 61 0.08 -0.53 22.58
CA PHE A 61 0.25 -1.94 22.28
C PHE A 61 -0.60 -2.39 21.10
N LEU A 62 -1.83 -1.86 20.97
CA LEU A 62 -2.67 -2.01 19.79
C LEU A 62 -1.89 -1.61 18.53
N ARG A 63 -1.35 -0.39 18.47
CA ARG A 63 -0.54 0.07 17.32
C ARG A 63 0.68 -0.80 17.05
N GLN A 64 1.32 -1.35 18.08
CA GLN A 64 2.44 -2.28 17.89
C GLN A 64 1.98 -3.59 17.26
N ILE A 65 0.84 -4.14 17.67
CA ILE A 65 0.26 -5.33 17.05
C ILE A 65 -0.12 -5.02 15.61
N GLU A 66 -0.77 -3.89 15.36
CA GLU A 66 -1.22 -3.48 14.03
C GLU A 66 -0.03 -3.26 13.08
N ALA A 67 1.00 -2.54 13.53
CA ALA A 67 2.25 -2.36 12.79
C ALA A 67 2.98 -3.68 12.54
N ALA A 68 3.02 -4.58 13.52
CA ALA A 68 3.66 -5.87 13.37
C ALA A 68 2.87 -6.80 12.44
N SER A 69 1.54 -6.79 12.53
CA SER A 69 0.63 -7.68 11.81
C SER A 69 0.25 -7.19 10.41
N GLY A 70 0.35 -5.89 10.16
CA GLY A 70 -0.11 -5.28 8.91
C GLY A 70 -1.64 -5.14 8.85
N VAL A 71 -2.32 -5.07 9.99
CA VAL A 71 -3.80 -5.10 10.06
C VAL A 71 -4.33 -4.09 11.06
N LEU A 72 -5.39 -3.38 10.69
CA LEU A 72 -6.18 -2.59 11.61
C LEU A 72 -7.05 -3.53 12.46
N LEU A 73 -6.90 -3.48 13.78
CA LEU A 73 -7.65 -4.34 14.68
C LEU A 73 -8.99 -3.68 15.03
N ASP A 74 -10.03 -4.11 14.33
CA ASP A 74 -11.41 -3.81 14.73
C ASP A 74 -11.72 -4.50 16.08
N PRO A 75 -12.31 -3.80 17.06
CA PRO A 75 -12.84 -4.42 18.27
C PRO A 75 -13.62 -5.71 18.00
N ASP A 76 -14.50 -5.73 17.00
CA ASP A 76 -15.38 -6.87 16.71
C ASP A 76 -14.60 -8.10 16.23
N HIS A 77 -13.43 -7.92 15.61
CA HIS A 77 -12.55 -9.00 15.18
C HIS A 77 -11.76 -9.66 16.32
N LEU A 78 -11.76 -9.06 17.51
CA LEU A 78 -11.13 -9.64 18.69
C LEU A 78 -12.08 -10.52 19.51
N VAL A 79 -13.33 -10.69 19.07
CA VAL A 79 -14.30 -11.59 19.72
C VAL A 79 -14.00 -13.02 19.28
N GLY A 80 -13.77 -13.92 20.24
CA GLY A 80 -13.37 -15.30 19.96
C GLY A 80 -12.40 -15.86 20.98
N GLU A 81 -11.82 -17.03 20.67
CA GLU A 81 -10.79 -17.63 21.51
C GLU A 81 -9.42 -17.04 21.23
N HIS A 82 -8.74 -16.56 22.28
CA HIS A 82 -7.40 -15.99 22.17
C HIS A 82 -6.50 -16.47 23.31
N THR A 83 -5.21 -16.61 22.99
CA THR A 83 -4.15 -16.77 23.99
C THR A 83 -3.53 -15.39 24.23
N LEU A 84 -3.66 -14.89 25.46
CA LEU A 84 -3.24 -13.56 25.89
C LEU A 84 -2.22 -13.67 27.01
N LEU A 85 -1.19 -12.82 26.98
CA LEU A 85 -0.32 -12.59 28.13
C LEU A 85 -0.90 -11.44 28.95
N LEU A 86 -1.33 -11.73 30.18
CA LEU A 86 -2.00 -10.79 31.06
C LEU A 86 -1.17 -10.50 32.31
N THR A 87 -1.13 -9.26 32.74
CA THR A 87 -0.76 -8.91 34.12
C THR A 87 -2.03 -8.53 34.88
N LEU A 88 -2.20 -9.05 36.09
CA LEU A 88 -3.37 -8.74 36.90
C LEU A 88 -3.10 -7.47 37.72
N VAL A 89 -4.06 -6.56 37.69
CA VAL A 89 -4.06 -5.30 38.44
C VAL A 89 -5.34 -5.22 39.25
N VAL A 90 -5.22 -4.96 40.55
CA VAL A 90 -6.37 -4.70 41.41
C VAL A 90 -6.71 -3.22 41.29
N ASP A 91 -7.83 -2.92 40.66
CA ASP A 91 -8.39 -1.57 40.54
C ASP A 91 -9.43 -1.35 41.67
N PRO A 92 -9.35 -0.26 42.44
CA PRO A 92 -10.25 0.00 43.56
C PRO A 92 -11.74 0.12 43.19
N LEU A 93 -12.05 0.45 41.94
CA LEU A 93 -13.41 0.67 41.44
C LEU A 93 -13.93 -0.52 40.61
N LEU A 94 -13.04 -1.23 39.92
CA LEU A 94 -13.38 -2.31 39.00
C LEU A 94 -13.01 -3.72 39.52
N GLY A 95 -12.36 -3.80 40.68
CA GLY A 95 -11.89 -5.06 41.25
C GLY A 95 -10.67 -5.60 40.50
N LEU A 96 -10.61 -6.92 40.33
CA LEU A 96 -9.50 -7.56 39.61
C LEU A 96 -9.65 -7.33 38.10
N THR A 97 -8.67 -6.66 37.51
CA THR A 97 -8.59 -6.41 36.06
C THR A 97 -7.29 -6.96 35.49
N GLY A 98 -7.26 -7.21 34.18
CA GLY A 98 -6.05 -7.60 33.46
C GLY A 98 -5.51 -6.45 32.61
N GLN A 99 -4.20 -6.36 32.45
CA GLN A 99 -3.56 -5.61 31.38
C GLN A 99 -3.00 -6.61 30.37
N VAL A 100 -3.35 -6.45 29.10
CA VAL A 100 -2.83 -7.28 28.02
C VAL A 100 -1.43 -6.78 27.66
N LEU A 101 -0.44 -7.65 27.86
CA LEU A 101 0.98 -7.42 27.53
C LEU A 101 1.43 -8.18 26.28
N GLY A 102 0.63 -9.15 25.83
CA GLY A 102 0.96 -10.03 24.71
C GLY A 102 -0.28 -10.68 24.14
N LEU A 103 -0.25 -10.94 22.84
CA LEU A 103 -1.27 -11.69 22.12
C LEU A 103 -0.56 -12.72 21.25
N GLU A 104 -0.99 -13.99 21.33
CA GLU A 104 -0.38 -15.05 20.53
C GLU A 104 -0.71 -14.83 19.05
N ARG A 105 0.27 -14.31 18.33
CA ARG A 105 0.15 -13.91 16.93
C ARG A 105 0.08 -15.11 15.96
N GLY A 106 0.63 -16.27 16.36
CA GLY A 106 0.81 -17.42 15.48
C GLY A 106 -0.49 -17.95 14.90
N ALA A 107 -1.47 -18.24 15.76
CA ALA A 107 -2.79 -18.75 15.34
C ALA A 107 -3.54 -17.74 14.45
N PHE A 108 -3.43 -16.45 14.75
CA PHE A 108 -4.08 -15.38 13.99
C PHE A 108 -3.50 -15.24 12.58
N LEU A 109 -2.16 -15.23 12.45
CA LEU A 109 -1.51 -15.22 11.14
C LEU A 109 -1.76 -16.50 10.34
N GLN A 110 -1.85 -17.65 11.02
CA GLN A 110 -2.15 -18.94 10.39
C GLN A 110 -3.53 -18.91 9.73
N ALA A 111 -4.56 -18.51 10.48
CA ALA A 111 -5.93 -18.38 9.97
C ALA A 111 -6.01 -17.44 8.76
N TRP A 112 -5.25 -16.35 8.76
CA TRP A 112 -5.19 -15.45 7.61
C TRP A 112 -4.50 -16.03 6.40
N ARG A 113 -3.39 -16.75 6.58
CA ARG A 113 -2.74 -17.45 5.46
C ARG A 113 -3.67 -18.48 4.84
N GLU A 114 -4.47 -19.16 5.67
CA GLU A 114 -5.48 -20.11 5.21
C GLU A 114 -6.60 -19.40 4.45
N GLN A 115 -7.07 -18.23 4.92
CA GLN A 115 -8.02 -17.39 4.21
C GLN A 115 -7.47 -16.90 2.86
N ASP A 116 -6.23 -16.42 2.83
CA ASP A 116 -5.57 -15.97 1.60
C ASP A 116 -5.34 -17.10 0.62
N ALA A 117 -4.91 -18.27 1.10
CA ALA A 117 -4.77 -19.45 0.26
C ALA A 117 -6.13 -19.88 -0.34
N THR A 118 -7.20 -19.80 0.45
CA THR A 118 -8.57 -20.10 -0.01
C THR A 118 -9.04 -19.10 -1.05
N ALA A 119 -8.88 -17.80 -0.80
CA ALA A 119 -9.23 -16.73 -1.72
C ALA A 119 -8.40 -16.80 -3.02
N GLN A 120 -7.09 -17.05 -2.91
CA GLN A 120 -6.22 -17.28 -4.05
C GLN A 120 -6.69 -18.49 -4.87
N ALA A 121 -6.99 -19.62 -4.23
CA ALA A 121 -7.49 -20.82 -4.92
C ALA A 121 -8.80 -20.53 -5.65
N ALA A 122 -9.72 -19.76 -5.04
CA ALA A 122 -10.96 -19.33 -5.68
C ALA A 122 -10.70 -18.44 -6.91
N LEU A 123 -9.82 -17.44 -6.79
CA LEU A 123 -9.40 -16.58 -7.90
C LEU A 123 -8.75 -17.37 -9.04
N GLN A 124 -7.95 -18.38 -8.71
CA GLN A 124 -7.33 -19.28 -9.69
C GLN A 124 -8.37 -20.15 -10.40
N ALA A 125 -9.30 -20.75 -9.66
CA ALA A 125 -10.37 -21.58 -10.22
C ALA A 125 -11.25 -20.81 -11.23
N HIS A 126 -11.44 -19.51 -11.02
CA HIS A 126 -12.15 -18.63 -11.95
C HIS A 126 -11.27 -18.02 -13.06
N GLY A 127 -9.98 -18.38 -13.12
CA GLY A 127 -9.04 -17.82 -14.11
C GLY A 127 -8.74 -16.33 -13.92
N LEU A 128 -8.98 -15.79 -12.72
CA LEU A 128 -8.81 -14.36 -12.40
C LEU A 128 -7.40 -14.04 -11.90
N TRP A 129 -6.73 -14.98 -11.22
CA TRP A 129 -5.44 -14.77 -10.56
C TRP A 129 -4.33 -14.20 -11.46
N GLU A 130 -4.27 -14.63 -12.72
CA GLU A 130 -3.24 -14.18 -13.68
C GLU A 130 -3.78 -13.22 -14.73
N ARG A 131 -5.06 -12.86 -14.65
CA ARG A 131 -5.76 -12.16 -15.73
C ARG A 131 -5.12 -10.81 -16.06
N GLN A 132 -4.82 -10.03 -15.02
CA GLN A 132 -4.08 -8.78 -15.14
C GLN A 132 -2.69 -8.98 -15.76
N ARG A 133 -1.89 -9.95 -15.30
CA ARG A 133 -0.56 -10.24 -15.87
C ARG A 133 -0.57 -10.61 -17.35
N LYS A 134 -1.70 -11.10 -17.87
CA LYS A 134 -1.89 -11.44 -19.29
C LYS A 134 -2.28 -10.23 -20.14
N LEU A 135 -2.59 -9.08 -19.55
CA LEU A 135 -2.82 -7.85 -20.29
C LEU A 135 -1.54 -7.44 -21.02
N PRO A 136 -1.64 -6.82 -22.21
CA PRO A 136 -0.49 -6.21 -22.86
C PRO A 136 0.06 -5.08 -21.99
N ALA A 137 1.38 -4.90 -22.00
CA ALA A 137 1.99 -3.76 -21.35
C ALA A 137 1.46 -2.44 -21.96
N PRO A 138 1.18 -1.41 -21.14
CA PRO A 138 0.74 -0.12 -21.67
C PRO A 138 1.75 0.44 -22.68
N HIS A 139 1.27 0.86 -23.84
CA HIS A 139 2.09 1.50 -24.86
C HIS A 139 2.17 3.02 -24.70
N LYS A 140 1.26 3.59 -23.92
CA LYS A 140 1.12 5.02 -23.65
C LYS A 140 0.75 5.20 -22.18
N LEU A 141 0.99 6.39 -21.66
CA LEU A 141 0.67 6.73 -20.27
C LEU A 141 0.06 8.15 -20.23
N ARG A 142 -1.07 8.34 -20.90
CA ARG A 142 -1.74 9.65 -21.04
C ARG A 142 -2.73 9.92 -19.93
N ARG A 143 -3.41 8.91 -19.40
CA ARG A 143 -4.33 9.08 -18.27
C ARG A 143 -4.08 7.99 -17.24
N VAL A 144 -3.74 8.42 -16.03
CA VAL A 144 -3.40 7.53 -14.92
C VAL A 144 -4.30 7.85 -13.75
N VAL A 145 -4.90 6.80 -13.17
CA VAL A 145 -5.52 6.92 -11.85
C VAL A 145 -4.50 6.49 -10.81
N LEU A 146 -4.27 7.34 -9.82
CA LEU A 146 -3.47 7.05 -8.64
C LEU A 146 -4.42 6.88 -7.45
N ILE A 147 -4.44 5.69 -6.86
CA ILE A 147 -5.04 5.43 -5.55
C ILE A 147 -3.92 5.54 -4.52
N GLU A 148 -4.02 6.51 -3.62
CA GLU A 148 -2.95 6.87 -2.67
C GLU A 148 -3.49 7.01 -1.25
N PRO A 149 -2.63 6.98 -0.20
CA PRO A 149 -3.12 7.14 1.17
C PRO A 149 -3.60 8.57 1.44
N ASP A 150 -4.70 8.69 2.17
CA ASP A 150 -5.19 9.96 2.74
C ASP A 150 -4.61 10.19 4.14
N ASP A 151 -3.28 10.33 4.22
CA ASP A 151 -2.55 10.46 5.50
C ASP A 151 -1.91 11.85 5.68
N GLY A 152 -2.19 12.79 4.78
CA GLY A 152 -1.61 14.13 4.76
C GLY A 152 -0.09 14.17 4.55
N THR A 153 0.55 13.03 4.28
CA THR A 153 2.00 12.92 4.15
C THR A 153 2.42 12.94 2.68
N PRO A 154 3.51 13.64 2.31
CA PRO A 154 4.00 13.60 0.94
C PRO A 154 4.59 12.22 0.58
N HIS A 155 4.02 11.54 -0.41
CA HIS A 155 4.54 10.28 -0.94
C HIS A 155 5.36 10.51 -2.22
N PRO A 156 6.59 9.96 -2.35
CA PRO A 156 7.48 10.23 -3.49
C PRO A 156 6.88 9.90 -4.87
N LEU A 157 6.09 8.82 -4.93
CA LEU A 157 5.37 8.39 -6.13
C LEU A 157 4.30 9.42 -6.54
N GLY A 158 3.43 9.79 -5.60
CA GLY A 158 2.39 10.81 -5.84
C GLY A 158 2.98 12.17 -6.21
N ALA A 159 4.05 12.60 -5.54
CA ALA A 159 4.74 13.85 -5.87
C ALA A 159 5.34 13.85 -7.28
N THR A 160 5.92 12.72 -7.71
CA THR A 160 6.50 12.61 -9.06
C THR A 160 5.43 12.59 -10.15
N LEU A 161 4.35 11.83 -9.94
CA LEU A 161 3.22 11.82 -10.87
C LEU A 161 2.54 13.19 -10.97
N SER A 162 2.39 13.90 -9.84
CA SER A 162 1.85 15.28 -9.83
C SER A 162 2.71 16.22 -10.69
N ARG A 163 4.03 16.13 -10.56
CA ARG A 163 4.96 16.90 -11.41
C ARG A 163 4.87 16.53 -12.89
N TRP A 164 4.65 15.26 -13.23
CA TRP A 164 4.43 14.85 -14.63
C TRP A 164 3.13 15.42 -15.19
N TYR A 165 2.08 15.48 -14.36
CA TYR A 165 0.83 16.14 -14.70
C TYR A 165 1.02 17.64 -14.94
N GLU A 166 1.69 18.35 -14.03
CA GLU A 166 2.00 19.78 -14.18
C GLU A 166 2.81 20.10 -15.45
N GLN A 167 3.63 19.15 -15.90
CA GLN A 167 4.42 19.24 -17.13
C GLN A 167 3.63 18.84 -18.40
N GLY A 168 2.36 18.45 -18.26
CA GLY A 168 1.51 18.00 -19.36
C GLY A 168 1.93 16.66 -19.97
N LEU A 169 2.68 15.83 -19.24
CA LEU A 169 3.10 14.51 -19.70
C LEU A 169 1.96 13.48 -19.63
N LEU A 170 1.05 13.66 -18.67
CA LEU A 170 -0.11 12.81 -18.42
C LEU A 170 -1.23 13.61 -17.76
N GLU A 171 -2.45 13.09 -17.82
CA GLU A 171 -3.59 13.43 -16.99
C GLU A 171 -3.56 12.55 -15.74
N LEU A 172 -3.62 13.15 -14.55
CA LEU A 172 -3.57 12.44 -13.27
C LEU A 172 -4.89 12.58 -12.52
N ILE A 173 -5.52 11.46 -12.21
CA ILE A 173 -6.69 11.41 -11.34
C ILE A 173 -6.25 10.81 -10.00
N ARG A 174 -6.42 11.58 -8.93
CA ARG A 174 -6.00 11.18 -7.58
C ARG A 174 -7.22 10.75 -6.78
N LEU A 175 -7.18 9.54 -6.24
CA LEU A 175 -8.20 8.95 -5.40
C LEU A 175 -7.58 8.67 -4.02
N PRO A 176 -7.70 9.61 -3.07
CA PRO A 176 -7.20 9.41 -1.72
C PRO A 176 -8.04 8.37 -0.98
N VAL A 177 -7.37 7.47 -0.26
CA VAL A 177 -8.00 6.41 0.55
C VAL A 177 -7.35 6.38 1.93
N ALA A 178 -8.16 6.52 2.98
CA ALA A 178 -7.71 6.41 4.35
C ALA A 178 -7.50 4.93 4.74
N TYR A 179 -6.38 4.33 4.36
CA TYR A 179 -6.10 2.90 4.60
C TYR A 179 -6.17 2.52 6.09
N GLU A 180 -5.71 3.42 6.98
CA GLU A 180 -5.64 3.20 8.42
C GLU A 180 -6.97 3.40 9.15
N GLU A 181 -8.04 3.78 8.46
CA GLU A 181 -9.35 3.99 9.07
C GLU A 181 -10.27 2.76 8.94
N PRO A 182 -11.15 2.52 9.93
CA PRO A 182 -12.22 1.56 9.77
C PRO A 182 -13.07 1.90 8.53
N GLY A 183 -13.33 0.91 7.67
CA GLY A 183 -14.06 1.12 6.41
C GLY A 183 -13.17 1.32 5.17
N SER A 184 -11.85 1.24 5.31
CA SER A 184 -10.91 1.34 4.18
C SER A 184 -11.16 0.32 3.06
N VAL A 185 -11.70 -0.87 3.36
CA VAL A 185 -12.16 -1.84 2.34
C VAL A 185 -13.26 -1.25 1.47
N VAL A 186 -14.26 -0.60 2.08
CA VAL A 186 -15.37 0.04 1.36
C VAL A 186 -14.85 1.18 0.50
N ALA A 187 -13.99 2.03 1.07
CA ALA A 187 -13.36 3.14 0.35
C ALA A 187 -12.53 2.64 -0.86
N LEU A 188 -11.82 1.52 -0.74
CA LEU A 188 -11.12 0.91 -1.87
C LEU A 188 -12.08 0.38 -2.94
N HIS A 189 -13.19 -0.23 -2.53
CA HIS A 189 -14.24 -0.64 -3.48
C HIS A 189 -14.82 0.58 -4.22
N GLU A 190 -15.05 1.69 -3.53
CA GLU A 190 -15.52 2.92 -4.14
C GLU A 190 -14.49 3.52 -5.10
N ALA A 191 -13.22 3.58 -4.69
CA ALA A 191 -12.12 4.05 -5.53
C ALA A 191 -11.98 3.21 -6.82
N PHE A 192 -12.07 1.88 -6.71
CA PHE A 192 -12.08 1.01 -7.89
C PHE A 192 -13.38 1.13 -8.70
N GLY A 193 -14.50 1.47 -8.08
CA GLY A 193 -15.72 1.85 -8.79
C GLY A 193 -15.48 3.07 -9.68
N ALA A 194 -14.90 4.14 -9.11
CA ALA A 194 -14.54 5.33 -9.87
C ALA A 194 -13.53 5.02 -10.99
N VAL A 195 -12.57 4.11 -10.77
CA VAL A 195 -11.66 3.63 -11.82
C VAL A 195 -12.41 2.99 -12.99
N PHE A 196 -13.42 2.14 -12.71
CA PHE A 196 -14.26 1.56 -13.76
C PHE A 196 -15.00 2.65 -14.54
N ASP A 197 -15.55 3.64 -13.85
CA ASP A 197 -16.17 4.79 -14.51
C ASP A 197 -15.14 5.53 -15.39
N GLN A 198 -13.92 5.79 -14.92
CA GLN A 198 -12.90 6.44 -15.76
C GLN A 198 -12.53 5.61 -17.01
N TRP A 199 -12.58 4.28 -16.90
CA TRP A 199 -12.37 3.40 -18.05
C TRP A 199 -13.56 3.42 -19.03
N ASP A 200 -14.79 3.30 -18.53
CA ASP A 200 -16.02 3.31 -19.35
C ASP A 200 -16.15 4.60 -20.18
N TRP A 201 -15.68 5.72 -19.63
CA TRP A 201 -15.68 7.03 -20.29
C TRP A 201 -14.47 7.25 -21.22
N GLY A 202 -13.56 6.27 -21.33
CA GLY A 202 -12.87 5.98 -22.60
C GLY A 202 -11.39 6.35 -22.73
N THR A 203 -10.64 6.61 -21.65
CA THR A 203 -9.22 7.03 -21.82
C THR A 203 -8.23 6.55 -20.77
N LEU A 204 -8.59 5.62 -19.88
CA LEU A 204 -7.67 5.16 -18.83
C LEU A 204 -6.57 4.22 -19.38
N ASP A 205 -5.29 4.54 -19.15
CA ASP A 205 -4.17 3.72 -19.60
C ASP A 205 -3.62 2.78 -18.50
N ALA A 206 -3.63 3.25 -17.25
CA ALA A 206 -3.12 2.49 -16.11
C ALA A 206 -3.73 2.96 -14.79
N VAL A 207 -3.76 2.05 -13.82
CA VAL A 207 -4.05 2.36 -12.41
C VAL A 207 -2.80 2.10 -11.60
N VAL A 208 -2.45 3.04 -10.74
CA VAL A 208 -1.34 2.94 -9.80
C VAL A 208 -1.93 2.90 -8.39
N VAL A 209 -1.57 1.87 -7.62
CA VAL A 209 -1.98 1.71 -6.23
C VAL A 209 -0.76 1.89 -5.33
N GLU A 210 -0.82 2.91 -4.49
CA GLU A 210 0.16 3.28 -3.49
C GLU A 210 -0.50 3.21 -2.12
N PRO A 211 -0.23 2.18 -1.30
CA PRO A 211 -0.88 2.04 0.01
C PRO A 211 -0.21 2.85 1.13
N GLY A 212 0.89 3.57 0.84
CA GLY A 212 1.66 4.29 1.84
C GLY A 212 2.47 3.38 2.78
N LEU A 213 3.15 4.00 3.75
CA LEU A 213 3.93 3.29 4.77
C LEU A 213 3.08 2.80 5.96
N GLY A 214 1.77 3.09 5.91
CA GLY A 214 0.82 2.74 6.95
C GLY A 214 0.66 1.23 7.12
N PHE A 215 0.07 0.80 8.23
CA PHE A 215 0.07 -0.61 8.61
C PHE A 215 -1.17 -1.38 8.17
N ALA A 216 -2.23 -0.76 7.64
CA ALA A 216 -3.49 -1.46 7.35
C ALA A 216 -3.52 -2.17 5.98
N HIS A 217 -2.53 -3.00 5.68
CA HIS A 217 -2.35 -3.63 4.37
C HIS A 217 -3.32 -4.79 4.06
N ARG A 218 -3.98 -5.37 5.07
CA ARG A 218 -4.93 -6.48 4.90
C ARG A 218 -6.06 -6.21 3.92
N VAL A 219 -6.49 -4.95 3.81
CA VAL A 219 -7.57 -4.56 2.90
C VAL A 219 -7.25 -4.86 1.44
N LEU A 220 -5.96 -4.99 1.10
CA LEU A 220 -5.45 -5.38 -0.21
C LEU A 220 -5.49 -6.91 -0.44
N SER A 221 -6.01 -7.67 0.51
CA SER A 221 -6.31 -9.09 0.41
C SER A 221 -7.82 -9.39 0.46
N ASP A 222 -8.68 -8.38 0.32
CA ASP A 222 -10.13 -8.61 0.20
C ASP A 222 -10.45 -9.36 -1.12
N GLU A 223 -11.11 -10.53 -1.02
CA GLU A 223 -11.41 -11.35 -2.20
C GLU A 223 -12.31 -10.61 -3.21
N GLY A 224 -13.32 -9.88 -2.71
CA GLY A 224 -14.22 -9.11 -3.56
C GLY A 224 -13.48 -8.05 -4.35
N LEU A 225 -12.58 -7.32 -3.69
CA LEU A 225 -11.72 -6.32 -4.31
C LEU A 225 -10.81 -6.97 -5.37
N MET A 226 -10.17 -8.10 -5.04
CA MET A 226 -9.30 -8.82 -5.98
C MET A 226 -10.05 -9.27 -7.22
N ARG A 227 -11.29 -9.77 -7.08
CA ARG A 227 -12.14 -10.13 -8.23
C ARG A 227 -12.40 -8.93 -9.13
N ARG A 228 -12.68 -7.74 -8.57
CA ARG A 228 -12.90 -6.50 -9.33
C ARG A 228 -11.63 -6.03 -10.05
N ILE A 229 -10.49 -6.03 -9.36
CA ILE A 229 -9.19 -5.69 -9.93
C ILE A 229 -8.83 -6.63 -11.09
N ALA A 230 -9.03 -7.94 -10.90
CA ALA A 230 -8.66 -8.94 -11.90
C ALA A 230 -9.39 -8.76 -13.24
N VAL A 231 -10.64 -8.29 -13.22
CA VAL A 231 -11.43 -8.09 -14.45
C VAL A 231 -11.26 -6.71 -15.06
N LEU A 232 -10.59 -5.78 -14.39
CA LEU A 232 -10.29 -4.46 -14.92
C LEU A 232 -9.46 -4.61 -16.22
N PRO A 233 -9.87 -3.97 -17.33
CA PRO A 233 -9.20 -4.15 -18.63
C PRO A 233 -7.95 -3.26 -18.79
N VAL A 234 -7.61 -2.48 -17.77
CA VAL A 234 -6.38 -1.67 -17.73
C VAL A 234 -5.38 -2.26 -16.73
N PRO A 235 -4.07 -2.17 -17.02
CA PRO A 235 -3.03 -2.65 -16.12
C PRO A 235 -3.04 -1.94 -14.76
N VAL A 236 -3.05 -2.74 -13.68
CA VAL A 236 -2.90 -2.26 -12.30
C VAL A 236 -1.46 -2.46 -11.82
N LEU A 237 -0.75 -1.37 -11.59
CA LEU A 237 0.60 -1.36 -11.00
C LEU A 237 0.49 -1.05 -9.51
N PHE A 238 1.16 -1.85 -8.69
CA PHE A 238 1.06 -1.79 -7.24
C PHE A 238 2.44 -1.61 -6.61
N ARG A 239 2.60 -0.66 -5.68
CA ARG A 239 3.75 -0.68 -4.78
C ARG A 239 3.44 -1.63 -3.63
N ARG A 240 4.26 -2.66 -3.46
CA ARG A 240 4.13 -3.64 -2.39
C ARG A 240 4.06 -2.96 -1.03
N ALA A 241 3.08 -3.40 -0.27
CA ALA A 241 2.97 -3.18 1.16
C ALA A 241 4.15 -3.83 1.92
N GLY A 242 4.32 -3.48 3.20
CA GLY A 242 5.35 -4.10 4.04
C GLY A 242 5.14 -5.59 4.29
N ALA A 243 3.90 -6.07 4.16
CA ALA A 243 3.52 -7.47 4.26
C ALA A 243 2.93 -7.99 2.93
N PRO A 244 3.09 -9.29 2.60
CA PRO A 244 2.47 -9.88 1.41
C PRO A 244 0.93 -9.81 1.47
N THR A 245 0.32 -9.51 0.34
CA THR A 245 -1.12 -9.36 0.14
C THR A 245 -1.56 -10.12 -1.12
N LEU A 246 -2.87 -10.38 -1.30
CA LEU A 246 -3.35 -10.99 -2.53
C LEU A 246 -3.11 -10.10 -3.76
N LEU A 247 -3.12 -8.77 -3.57
CA LEU A 247 -2.86 -7.82 -4.65
C LEU A 247 -1.46 -7.99 -5.26
N ASP A 248 -0.46 -8.43 -4.48
CA ASP A 248 0.87 -8.76 -5.02
C ASP A 248 0.81 -9.82 -6.13
N GLY A 249 -0.14 -10.74 -6.00
CA GLY A 249 -0.37 -11.84 -6.92
C GLY A 249 -1.44 -11.56 -7.96
N VAL A 250 -2.33 -10.59 -7.77
CA VAL A 250 -3.38 -10.24 -8.75
C VAL A 250 -2.97 -9.09 -9.66
N ALA A 251 -2.16 -8.14 -9.20
CA ALA A 251 -1.78 -6.96 -9.98
C ALA A 251 -1.07 -7.34 -11.29
N PHE A 252 -1.14 -6.44 -12.29
CA PHE A 252 -0.34 -6.55 -13.51
C PHE A 252 1.14 -6.57 -13.16
N ARG A 253 1.54 -5.71 -12.21
CA ARG A 253 2.88 -5.68 -11.66
C ARG A 253 2.88 -5.19 -10.21
N ALA A 254 3.64 -5.87 -9.37
CA ALA A 254 3.88 -5.50 -7.97
C ALA A 254 5.36 -5.18 -7.76
N CYS A 255 5.67 -3.93 -7.42
CA CYS A 255 7.03 -3.41 -7.28
C CYS A 255 7.40 -3.25 -5.79
N GLY A 256 8.60 -3.68 -5.41
CA GLY A 256 9.03 -3.63 -4.00
C GLY A 256 9.25 -2.22 -3.45
N THR A 257 9.50 -1.23 -4.32
CA THR A 257 9.72 0.16 -3.92
C THR A 257 9.02 1.14 -4.86
N ALA A 258 8.84 2.39 -4.40
CA ALA A 258 8.28 3.47 -5.22
C ALA A 258 9.16 3.78 -6.43
N GLU A 259 10.49 3.75 -6.26
CA GLU A 259 11.47 3.99 -7.33
C GLU A 259 11.38 2.93 -8.42
N ALA A 260 11.20 1.66 -8.05
CA ALA A 260 11.03 0.58 -9.01
C ALA A 260 9.75 0.75 -9.83
N LEU A 261 8.65 1.16 -9.18
CA LEU A 261 7.39 1.46 -9.87
C LEU A 261 7.53 2.69 -10.79
N LEU A 262 8.18 3.75 -10.33
CA LEU A 262 8.47 4.94 -11.15
C LEU A 262 9.37 4.61 -12.34
N ALA A 263 10.35 3.73 -12.17
CA ALA A 263 11.22 3.27 -13.26
C ALA A 263 10.42 2.53 -14.34
N ASP A 264 9.44 1.72 -13.95
CA ASP A 264 8.55 1.03 -14.89
C ASP A 264 7.66 2.02 -15.66
N LEU A 265 7.04 2.98 -14.97
CA LEU A 265 6.24 4.03 -15.61
C LEU A 265 7.09 4.89 -16.56
N THR A 266 8.31 5.23 -16.14
CA THR A 266 9.28 5.95 -16.99
C THR A 266 9.67 5.11 -18.21
N GLY A 267 9.79 3.79 -18.05
CA GLY A 267 10.03 2.84 -19.14
C GLY A 267 8.94 2.89 -20.20
N ILE A 268 7.67 2.97 -19.78
CA ILE A 268 6.50 3.12 -20.67
C ILE A 268 6.59 4.45 -21.43
N LEU A 269 6.80 5.57 -20.74
CA LEU A 269 6.95 6.90 -21.37
C LEU A 269 8.10 6.92 -22.39
N ARG A 270 9.25 6.34 -22.04
CA ARG A 270 10.38 6.19 -22.99
C ARG A 270 10.03 5.30 -24.17
N GLY A 271 9.17 4.30 -23.98
CA GLY A 271 8.62 3.48 -25.06
C GLY A 271 7.72 4.27 -26.00
N GLU A 272 6.83 5.09 -25.44
CA GLU A 272 5.97 6.01 -26.19
C GLU A 272 6.80 7.05 -26.97
N LEU A 273 7.88 7.58 -26.41
CA LEU A 273 8.79 8.48 -27.12
C LEU A 273 9.49 7.81 -28.31
N ARG A 274 9.86 6.53 -28.19
CA ARG A 274 10.51 5.80 -29.29
C ARG A 274 9.55 5.48 -30.43
N THR A 275 8.33 5.08 -30.12
CA THR A 275 7.33 4.66 -31.11
C THR A 275 6.51 5.82 -31.66
N GLY A 276 6.09 6.73 -30.77
CA GLY A 276 5.32 7.92 -31.07
C GLY A 276 6.17 9.15 -31.33
N GLY A 277 7.24 9.39 -30.58
CA GLY A 277 8.03 10.62 -30.70
C GLY A 277 8.64 10.81 -32.09
N TYR A 278 9.47 9.90 -32.60
CA TYR A 278 10.07 10.10 -33.92
C TYR A 278 9.04 10.00 -35.05
N ALA A 279 8.20 8.98 -35.08
CA ALA A 279 7.27 8.76 -36.20
C ALA A 279 6.14 9.80 -36.25
N ARG A 280 5.55 10.19 -35.10
CA ARG A 280 4.51 11.22 -35.01
C ARG A 280 5.09 12.61 -35.22
N LEU A 281 6.24 12.96 -34.62
CA LEU A 281 6.87 14.26 -34.87
C LEU A 281 7.31 14.37 -36.34
N THR A 282 7.79 13.28 -36.95
CA THR A 282 8.11 13.24 -38.39
C THR A 282 6.85 13.36 -39.25
N ALA A 283 5.75 12.69 -38.88
CA ALA A 283 4.48 12.80 -39.60
C ALA A 283 3.86 14.20 -39.46
N ILE A 284 3.95 14.82 -38.28
CA ILE A 284 3.53 16.21 -38.02
C ILE A 284 4.42 17.17 -38.82
N ALA A 285 5.74 17.02 -38.79
CA ALA A 285 6.66 17.84 -39.59
C ALA A 285 6.40 17.69 -41.10
N ARG A 286 6.08 16.48 -41.57
CA ARG A 286 5.73 16.24 -42.98
C ARG A 286 4.36 16.83 -43.35
N ALA A 287 3.39 16.81 -42.44
CA ALA A 287 2.06 17.36 -42.65
C ALA A 287 2.01 18.88 -42.55
N LEU A 288 2.83 19.49 -41.69
CA LEU A 288 3.00 20.94 -41.58
C LEU A 288 3.81 21.52 -42.74
N GLY A 289 4.56 20.68 -43.47
CA GLY A 289 5.47 21.12 -44.53
C GLY A 289 6.68 21.88 -43.97
N PRO A 290 7.65 22.27 -44.82
CA PRO A 290 8.70 23.19 -44.40
C PRO A 290 8.07 24.51 -43.97
N ASP A 291 8.48 25.02 -42.81
CA ASP A 291 8.07 26.34 -42.33
C ASP A 291 8.51 27.39 -43.38
N PRO A 292 7.59 28.15 -43.99
CA PRO A 292 7.94 29.18 -44.98
C PRO A 292 8.79 30.31 -44.38
N ALA A 293 8.92 30.39 -43.05
CA ALA A 293 9.76 31.35 -42.34
C ALA A 293 11.10 30.76 -41.82
N ALA A 294 11.34 29.45 -41.98
CA ALA A 294 12.62 28.87 -41.59
C ALA A 294 13.72 29.32 -42.57
N PRO A 295 14.79 29.98 -42.11
CA PRO A 295 15.90 30.36 -42.99
C PRO A 295 16.50 29.09 -43.60
N VAL A 296 16.59 29.07 -44.93
CA VAL A 296 17.30 28.03 -45.68
C VAL A 296 18.71 27.94 -45.11
N PRO A 297 19.16 26.77 -44.61
CA PRO A 297 20.55 26.63 -44.21
C PRO A 297 21.40 26.89 -45.44
N ALA A 298 22.25 27.92 -45.37
CA ALA A 298 23.14 28.29 -46.45
C ALA A 298 23.92 27.04 -46.88
N SER A 299 23.63 26.57 -48.09
CA SER A 299 24.42 25.56 -48.77
C SER A 299 25.85 26.10 -48.86
N VAL A 300 26.75 25.50 -48.08
CA VAL A 300 28.19 25.72 -48.20
C VAL A 300 28.61 25.17 -49.56
N SER A 301 28.62 26.02 -50.57
CA SER A 301 29.53 25.95 -51.72
C SER A 301 29.20 27.09 -52.68
N ASP A 302 29.86 28.22 -52.49
CA ASP A 302 30.34 29.06 -53.60
C ASP A 302 31.45 29.95 -53.04
N ALA A 303 32.64 29.36 -52.93
CA ALA A 303 33.87 30.13 -52.80
C ALA A 303 34.22 30.64 -54.22
N PRO A 304 34.27 31.96 -54.46
CA PRO A 304 34.77 32.48 -55.72
C PRO A 304 36.30 32.30 -55.79
N PRO A 305 36.86 31.91 -56.95
CA PRO A 305 38.30 31.71 -57.10
C PRO A 305 39.05 33.04 -57.12
N ASP A 306 40.11 33.09 -56.33
CA ASP A 306 41.09 34.16 -56.22
C ASP A 306 41.84 34.37 -57.56
N PRO A 307 42.05 35.60 -58.05
CA PRO A 307 42.78 35.84 -59.27
C PRO A 307 44.25 36.14 -58.96
N SER A 308 45.17 35.27 -59.38
CA SER A 308 46.55 35.70 -59.67
C SER A 308 47.24 34.78 -60.69
N PRO A 309 48.02 35.36 -61.64
CA PRO A 309 48.40 34.67 -62.86
C PRO A 309 49.76 33.97 -62.77
N ALA A 310 49.82 32.86 -63.51
CA ALA A 310 50.94 32.13 -64.08
C ALA A 310 52.37 32.68 -63.86
N ARG A 311 53.25 31.82 -63.32
CA ARG A 311 54.59 31.62 -63.87
C ARG A 311 54.91 30.13 -63.98
N GLN A 312 55.27 29.76 -65.20
CA GLN A 312 55.76 28.47 -65.65
C GLN A 312 57.12 28.12 -65.04
N GLY A 313 57.38 26.83 -64.83
CA GLY A 313 58.71 26.28 -64.56
C GLY A 313 58.63 24.76 -64.42
N PRO A 314 59.32 23.95 -65.25
CA PRO A 314 59.00 22.53 -65.43
C PRO A 314 59.84 21.59 -64.54
N LEU A 315 59.27 20.38 -64.36
CA LEU A 315 59.84 19.02 -64.29
C LEU A 315 61.21 18.74 -63.63
N PHE A 316 61.24 17.51 -63.05
CA PHE A 316 62.36 16.70 -62.51
C PHE A 316 62.72 17.01 -61.04
N ASP A 317 62.74 16.07 -60.08
CA ASP A 317 62.70 14.59 -60.05
C ASP A 317 61.77 14.09 -58.93
#